data_AF-A0AAV0AN63-F1
#
_entry.id   AF-A0AAV0AN63-F1
#
_cell.length_a   1.000
_cell.length_b   1.000
_cell.length_c   1.000
_cell.angle_alpha   90.00
_cell.angle_beta   90.00
_cell.angle_gamma   90.00
#
_symmetry.space_group_name_H-M   'P 1'
#
loop_
_entity.id
_entity.type
_entity.pdbx_description
1 polymer ?
#
loop_
_entity_poly.entity_id
_entity_poly.type
_entity_poly.pdbx_seq_one_letter_code
_entity_poly.pdbx_strand_id
1 'polypeptide(L)'
;MYFTIGMYVCGFSAKALQSQLRQCRPNGSTKKSYGMPSAHAASMTYIASYSILAVLFENSNLALPPNGIFDFVIAHRCAQYFGIEKAFFNLIIKWIATSNITLLAVGVCWSRHRFQHHTKVQILAGVGFGLFFAILWYSVWYKFISLNTLKNGLKSLFHIFVLRLMNKTWYLRSIHSHIK
;
A
#
# COMPACT_ATOMS: atom_id res chain seq x y z
N MET A 1 5.32 5.83 0.35
CA MET A 1 6.45 5.71 -0.59
C MET A 1 6.56 4.31 -1.21
N TYR A 2 6.47 3.22 -0.44
CA TYR A 2 6.61 1.85 -0.97
C TYR A 2 5.56 1.44 -2.02
N PHE A 3 4.31 1.85 -1.81
CA PHE A 3 3.22 1.64 -2.76
C PHE A 3 3.51 2.27 -4.13
N THR A 4 3.89 3.55 -4.16
CA THR A 4 4.13 4.31 -5.39
C THR A 4 5.35 3.80 -6.15
N ILE A 5 6.43 3.45 -5.44
CA ILE A 5 7.60 2.81 -6.06
C ILE A 5 7.20 1.50 -6.74
N GLY A 6 6.45 0.63 -6.03
CA GLY A 6 6.01 -0.64 -6.61
C GLY A 6 5.07 -0.47 -7.81
N MET A 7 4.23 0.58 -7.83
CA MET A 7 3.39 0.91 -8.98
C MET A 7 4.22 1.20 -10.23
N TYR A 8 5.27 2.03 -10.10
CA TYR A 8 6.17 2.32 -11.21
C TYR A 8 6.94 1.08 -11.65
N VAL A 9 7.52 0.32 -10.71
CA VAL A 9 8.27 -0.90 -11.02
C VAL A 9 7.36 -1.90 -11.74
N CYS A 10 6.15 -2.16 -11.25
CA CYS A 10 5.17 -3.04 -11.90
C CYS A 10 4.86 -2.57 -13.34
N GLY A 11 4.64 -1.27 -13.54
CA GLY A 11 4.35 -0.70 -14.86
C GLY A 11 5.50 -0.83 -15.85
N PHE A 12 6.73 -0.57 -15.39
CA PHE A 12 7.94 -0.73 -16.23
C PHE A 12 8.23 -2.20 -16.52
N SER A 13 8.12 -3.09 -15.53
CA SER A 13 8.29 -4.54 -15.72
C SER A 13 7.26 -5.11 -16.70
N ALA A 14 6.00 -4.67 -16.63
CA ALA A 14 4.99 -5.10 -17.58
C ALA A 14 5.31 -4.64 -19.02
N LYS A 15 5.83 -3.42 -19.19
CA LYS A 15 6.29 -2.91 -20.49
C LYS A 15 7.54 -3.64 -21.00
N ALA A 16 8.47 -3.99 -20.10
CA ALA A 16 9.65 -4.78 -20.45
C ALA A 16 9.25 -6.19 -20.91
N LEU A 17 8.33 -6.84 -20.19
CA LEU A 17 7.79 -8.13 -20.61
C LEU A 17 7.07 -8.04 -21.96
N GLN A 18 6.40 -6.91 -22.20
CA GLN A 18 5.74 -6.64 -23.47
C GLN A 18 6.69 -6.48 -24.66
N SER A 19 7.88 -5.93 -24.45
CA SER A 19 8.91 -5.85 -25.49
C SER A 19 9.60 -7.20 -25.75
N GLN A 20 9.60 -8.10 -24.76
CA GLN A 20 10.13 -9.46 -24.88
C GLN A 20 9.15 -10.42 -25.58
N LEU A 21 7.87 -10.39 -25.20
CA LEU A 21 6.86 -11.33 -25.75
C LEU A 21 6.40 -10.98 -27.16
N ARG A 22 6.47 -9.71 -27.55
CA ARG A 22 6.18 -9.20 -28.90
C ARG A 22 4.88 -9.68 -29.54
N GLN A 23 3.88 -10.02 -28.75
CA GLN A 23 2.60 -10.48 -29.28
C GLN A 23 1.83 -9.37 -29.98
N CYS A 24 1.26 -9.69 -31.13
CA CYS A 24 0.39 -8.79 -31.88
C CYS A 24 -0.88 -8.43 -31.08
N ARG A 25 -1.38 -7.22 -31.29
CA ARG A 25 -2.70 -6.78 -30.81
C ARG A 25 -3.81 -7.37 -31.68
N PRO A 26 -5.07 -7.39 -31.21
CA PRO A 26 -6.19 -7.82 -32.04
C PRO A 26 -6.33 -6.98 -33.32
N ASN A 27 -6.85 -7.61 -34.37
CA ASN A 27 -7.11 -6.99 -35.68
C ASN A 27 -8.07 -5.79 -35.49
N GLY A 28 -7.67 -4.62 -35.99
CA GLY A 28 -8.44 -3.36 -35.83
C GLY A 28 -7.90 -2.40 -34.76
N SER A 29 -6.86 -2.77 -34.00
CA SER A 29 -6.20 -1.84 -33.08
C SER A 29 -5.43 -0.75 -33.83
N THR A 30 -5.74 0.52 -33.58
CA THR A 30 -5.02 1.70 -34.10
C THR A 30 -3.58 1.83 -33.57
N LYS A 31 -3.22 1.08 -32.52
CA LYS A 31 -1.90 1.20 -31.89
C LYS A 31 -0.91 0.13 -32.38
N LYS A 32 0.24 0.57 -32.89
CA LYS A 32 1.35 -0.27 -33.42
C LYS A 32 2.21 -0.99 -32.37
N SER A 33 2.06 -0.70 -31.06
CA SER A 33 2.84 -1.39 -30.02
C SER A 33 2.29 -2.79 -29.70
N TYR A 34 3.12 -3.65 -29.10
CA TYR A 34 2.78 -5.02 -28.73
C TYR A 34 1.60 -5.11 -27.73
N GLY A 35 0.96 -6.26 -27.60
CA GLY A 35 -0.31 -6.41 -26.88
C GLY A 35 -0.24 -7.09 -25.51
N MET A 36 0.78 -7.89 -25.23
CA MET A 36 0.84 -8.74 -24.03
C MET A 36 2.07 -8.44 -23.18
N PRO A 37 1.96 -8.33 -21.83
CA PRO A 37 0.74 -8.15 -21.05
C PRO A 37 0.18 -6.73 -21.19
N SER A 38 -1.10 -6.54 -20.88
CA SER A 38 -1.68 -5.19 -20.81
C SER A 38 -1.09 -4.43 -19.61
N ALA A 39 -0.17 -3.48 -19.87
CA ALA A 39 0.45 -2.68 -18.81
C ALA A 39 -0.57 -1.87 -17.98
N HIS A 40 -1.64 -1.37 -18.60
CA HIS A 40 -2.69 -0.66 -17.86
C HIS A 40 -3.51 -1.60 -16.96
N ALA A 41 -3.80 -2.83 -17.43
CA ALA A 41 -4.46 -3.82 -16.58
C ALA A 41 -3.53 -4.23 -15.43
N ALA A 42 -2.25 -4.49 -15.71
CA ALA A 42 -1.26 -4.85 -14.70
C ALA A 42 -1.11 -3.78 -13.61
N SER A 43 -0.95 -2.51 -13.99
CA SER A 43 -0.81 -1.41 -13.02
C SER A 43 -2.09 -1.18 -12.20
N MET A 44 -3.28 -1.24 -12.80
CA MET A 44 -4.53 -1.06 -12.06
C MET A 44 -4.85 -2.23 -11.14
N THR A 45 -4.57 -3.47 -11.57
CA THR A 45 -4.69 -4.64 -10.70
C THR A 45 -3.68 -4.58 -9.57
N TYR A 46 -2.43 -4.17 -9.82
CA TYR A 46 -1.46 -3.95 -8.75
C TYR A 46 -1.99 -2.96 -7.71
N ILE A 47 -2.52 -1.81 -8.15
CA ILE A 47 -3.06 -0.78 -7.25
C ILE A 47 -4.22 -1.34 -6.42
N ALA A 48 -5.18 -2.03 -7.05
CA ALA A 48 -6.33 -2.58 -6.37
C ALA A 48 -5.94 -3.70 -5.38
N SER A 49 -5.14 -4.68 -5.84
CA SER A 49 -4.70 -5.81 -5.01
C SER A 49 -3.82 -5.37 -3.85
N TYR A 50 -2.90 -4.42 -4.06
CA TYR A 50 -2.07 -3.89 -2.98
C TYR A 50 -2.91 -3.15 -1.94
N SER A 51 -3.90 -2.35 -2.35
CA SER A 51 -4.82 -1.68 -1.42
C SER A 51 -5.63 -2.67 -0.60
N ILE A 52 -6.14 -3.76 -1.21
CA ILE A 52 -6.83 -4.84 -0.50
C ILE A 52 -5.91 -5.50 0.52
N LEU A 53 -4.69 -5.88 0.12
CA LEU A 53 -3.70 -6.48 1.03
C LEU A 53 -3.37 -5.53 2.20
N ALA A 54 -3.24 -4.24 1.94
CA ALA A 54 -3.03 -3.23 2.98
C ALA A 54 -4.22 -3.18 3.95
N VAL A 55 -5.47 -3.13 3.47
CA VAL A 55 -6.63 -3.13 4.39
C VAL A 55 -6.74 -4.41 5.20
N LEU A 56 -6.40 -5.56 4.61
CA LEU A 56 -6.49 -6.88 5.26
C LEU A 56 -5.42 -7.12 6.33
N PHE A 57 -4.16 -6.78 6.04
CA PHE A 57 -3.01 -7.15 6.89
C PHE A 57 -2.51 -6.02 7.80
N GLU A 58 -3.02 -4.81 7.60
CA GLU A 58 -2.58 -3.63 8.33
C GLU A 58 -3.62 -3.26 9.39
N ASN A 59 -3.35 -3.67 10.63
CA ASN A 59 -4.14 -3.30 11.80
C ASN A 59 -4.19 -1.77 11.94
N SER A 60 -5.27 -1.14 11.46
CA SER A 60 -5.85 0.19 11.76
C SER A 60 -4.95 1.44 11.88
N ASN A 61 -3.63 1.33 11.94
CA ASN A 61 -2.69 2.33 12.47
C ASN A 61 -1.62 2.77 11.47
N LEU A 62 -1.35 2.02 10.40
CA LEU A 62 -0.68 2.63 9.25
C LEU A 62 -1.77 3.41 8.49
N ALA A 63 -1.59 4.72 8.53
CA ALA A 63 -2.27 5.61 7.62
C ALA A 63 -1.93 5.17 6.19
N LEU A 64 -2.96 4.97 5.37
CA LEU A 64 -2.82 5.20 3.94
C LEU A 64 -2.04 6.52 3.78
N PRO A 65 -1.03 6.61 2.90
CA PRO A 65 -0.19 7.80 2.81
C PRO A 65 -1.11 9.03 2.73
N PRO A 66 -1.05 9.95 3.72
CA PRO A 66 -1.99 11.04 3.86
C PRO A 66 -1.62 12.09 2.81
N ASN A 67 -2.01 11.81 1.58
CA ASN A 67 -1.77 12.72 0.47
C ASN A 67 -2.92 13.71 0.29
N GLY A 68 -3.91 13.68 1.19
CA GLY A 68 -4.98 14.67 1.25
C GLY A 68 -5.19 15.14 2.69
N ILE A 69 -4.92 16.41 2.96
CA ILE A 69 -5.37 17.13 4.17
C ILE A 69 -6.90 16.94 4.39
N PHE A 70 -7.64 16.64 3.32
CA PHE A 70 -9.08 16.35 3.32
C PHE A 70 -9.48 15.04 4.04
N ASP A 71 -8.72 13.94 3.89
CA ASP A 71 -9.12 12.65 4.46
C ASP A 71 -8.98 12.63 5.99
N PHE A 72 -7.96 13.31 6.53
CA PHE A 72 -7.73 13.36 7.98
C PHE A 72 -8.75 14.26 8.70
N VAL A 73 -9.07 15.42 8.12
CA VAL A 73 -9.98 16.40 8.77
C VAL A 73 -11.44 15.94 8.71
N ILE A 74 -11.90 15.39 7.58
CA ILE A 74 -13.27 14.88 7.47
C ILE A 74 -13.45 13.64 8.34
N ALA A 75 -12.52 12.68 8.31
CA ALA A 75 -12.66 11.47 9.11
C ALA A 75 -12.66 11.74 10.62
N HIS A 76 -11.82 12.66 11.09
CA HIS A 76 -11.76 13.02 12.50
C HIS A 76 -13.03 13.74 12.97
N ARG A 77 -13.56 14.64 12.15
CA ARG A 77 -14.78 15.40 12.47
C ARG A 77 -16.04 14.53 12.38
N CYS A 78 -16.14 13.64 11.39
CA CYS A 78 -17.26 12.71 11.25
C CYS A 78 -17.28 11.69 12.40
N ALA A 79 -16.15 11.09 12.78
CA ALA A 79 -16.11 10.14 13.89
C ALA A 79 -16.56 10.78 15.23
N GLN A 80 -16.17 12.04 15.49
CA GLN A 80 -16.66 12.79 16.66
C GLN A 80 -18.15 13.12 16.57
N TYR A 81 -18.67 13.43 15.38
CA TYR A 81 -20.07 13.81 15.19
C TYR A 81 -21.04 12.64 15.38
N PHE A 82 -20.63 11.42 15.01
CA PHE A 82 -21.47 10.22 15.11
C PHE A 82 -21.28 9.41 16.41
N GLY A 83 -20.34 9.79 17.29
CA GLY A 83 -20.04 9.04 18.52
C GLY A 83 -19.46 7.63 18.24
N ILE A 84 -18.88 7.42 17.06
CA ILE A 84 -18.35 6.14 16.60
C ILE A 84 -16.87 6.03 16.97
N GLU A 85 -16.42 4.85 17.39
CA GLU A 85 -14.99 4.60 17.58
C GLU A 85 -14.19 4.92 16.30
N LYS A 86 -13.19 5.80 16.42
CA LYS A 86 -12.34 6.24 15.30
C LYS A 86 -11.77 5.07 14.49
N ALA A 87 -11.47 3.95 15.15
CA ALA A 87 -10.98 2.74 14.50
C ALA A 87 -12.00 2.13 13.52
N PHE A 88 -13.27 2.04 13.94
CA PHE A 88 -14.35 1.52 13.11
C PHE A 88 -14.66 2.44 11.92
N PHE A 89 -14.71 3.76 12.14
CA PHE A 89 -14.91 4.73 11.07
C PHE A 89 -13.78 4.66 10.01
N ASN A 90 -12.53 4.60 10.45
CA ASN A 90 -11.38 4.47 9.55
C ASN A 90 -11.42 3.16 8.75
N LEU A 91 -11.89 2.06 9.36
CA LEU A 91 -12.06 0.79 8.67
C LEU A 91 -13.09 0.89 7.54
N ILE A 92 -14.24 1.53 7.79
CA ILE A 92 -15.28 1.75 6.78
C ILE A 92 -14.73 2.56 5.61
N ILE A 93 -14.06 3.69 5.87
CA ILE A 93 -13.49 4.54 4.83
C ILE A 93 -12.46 3.77 3.99
N LYS A 94 -11.61 2.96 4.63
CA LYS A 94 -10.63 2.10 3.94
C LYS A 94 -11.30 1.11 2.99
N TRP A 95 -12.39 0.46 3.41
CA TRP A 95 -13.15 -0.48 2.57
C TRP A 95 -13.85 0.22 1.41
N ILE A 96 -14.46 1.39 1.66
CA ILE A 96 -15.10 2.20 0.60
C ILE A 96 -14.05 2.66 -0.42
N ALA A 97 -12.91 3.19 0.01
CA ALA A 97 -11.85 3.61 -0.90
C ALA A 97 -11.35 2.42 -1.76
N THR A 98 -11.15 1.27 -1.14
CA THR A 98 -10.66 0.06 -1.82
C THR A 98 -11.68 -0.50 -2.83
N SER A 99 -12.97 -0.45 -2.51
CA SER A 99 -14.02 -0.89 -3.45
C SER A 99 -14.09 0.02 -4.68
N ASN A 100 -14.02 1.34 -4.49
CA ASN A 100 -13.98 2.32 -5.58
C ASN A 100 -12.77 2.10 -6.51
N ILE A 101 -11.58 1.87 -5.93
CA ILE A 101 -10.36 1.56 -6.71
C ILE A 101 -10.53 0.27 -7.51
N THR A 102 -11.14 -0.77 -6.92
CA THR A 102 -11.39 -2.05 -7.59
C THR A 102 -12.36 -1.88 -8.76
N LEU A 103 -13.43 -1.11 -8.58
CA LEU A 103 -14.38 -0.78 -9.66
C LEU A 103 -13.69 -0.02 -10.80
N LEU A 104 -12.81 0.94 -10.48
CA LEU A 104 -12.01 1.65 -11.49
C LEU A 104 -11.09 0.68 -12.25
N ALA A 105 -10.45 -0.28 -11.56
CA ALA A 105 -9.60 -1.28 -12.21
C ALA A 105 -10.40 -2.17 -13.18
N VAL A 106 -11.60 -2.60 -12.78
CA VAL A 106 -12.54 -3.34 -13.66
C VAL A 106 -12.95 -2.48 -14.84
N GLY A 107 -13.29 -1.21 -14.63
CA GLY A 107 -13.62 -0.25 -15.69
C GLY A 107 -12.49 -0.04 -16.69
N VAL A 108 -11.24 0.00 -16.24
CA VAL A 108 -10.06 0.06 -17.13
C VAL A 108 -9.94 -1.23 -17.94
N CYS A 109 -10.11 -2.40 -17.32
CA CYS A 109 -10.07 -3.68 -18.03
C CYS A 109 -11.18 -3.76 -19.09
N TRP A 110 -12.41 -3.34 -18.73
CA TRP A 110 -13.53 -3.23 -19.65
C TRP A 110 -13.20 -2.31 -20.83
N SER A 111 -12.67 -1.12 -20.56
CA SER A 111 -12.27 -0.15 -21.59
C SER A 111 -11.27 -0.75 -22.58
N ARG A 112 -10.27 -1.50 -22.09
CA ARG A 112 -9.30 -2.18 -22.98
C ARG A 112 -9.92 -3.23 -23.88
N HIS A 113 -10.97 -3.90 -23.43
CA HIS A 113 -11.73 -4.84 -24.24
C HIS A 113 -12.65 -4.14 -25.24
N ARG A 114 -13.45 -3.16 -24.78
CA ARG A 114 -14.48 -2.48 -25.56
C ARG A 114 -13.93 -1.66 -26.74
N PHE A 115 -12.76 -1.04 -26.54
CA PHE A 115 -12.05 -0.29 -27.58
C PHE A 115 -11.08 -1.16 -28.40
N GLN A 116 -11.16 -2.49 -28.26
CA GLN A 116 -10.35 -3.45 -29.02
C GLN A 116 -8.83 -3.17 -28.94
N HIS A 117 -8.37 -2.62 -27.82
CA HIS A 117 -6.94 -2.39 -27.59
C HIS A 117 -6.22 -3.68 -27.22
N HIS A 118 -6.90 -4.61 -26.56
CA HIS A 118 -6.33 -5.86 -26.09
C HIS A 118 -7.35 -7.01 -26.19
N THR A 119 -6.85 -8.23 -26.38
CA THR A 119 -7.67 -9.45 -26.25
C THR A 119 -7.97 -9.75 -24.79
N LYS A 120 -9.00 -10.58 -24.53
CA LYS A 120 -9.33 -11.04 -23.17
C LYS A 120 -8.13 -11.72 -22.50
N VAL A 121 -7.36 -12.51 -23.26
CA VAL A 121 -6.15 -13.19 -22.77
C VAL A 121 -5.05 -12.19 -22.38
N GLN A 122 -4.84 -11.14 -23.18
CA GLN A 122 -3.86 -10.08 -22.89
C GLN A 122 -4.22 -9.27 -21.64
N ILE A 123 -5.52 -9.04 -21.43
CA ILE A 123 -6.03 -8.40 -20.21
C ILE A 123 -5.81 -9.33 -19.02
N LEU A 124 -6.19 -10.60 -19.13
CA LEU A 124 -6.05 -11.58 -18.05
C LEU A 124 -4.57 -11.81 -17.66
N ALA A 125 -3.67 -11.85 -18.63
CA ALA A 125 -2.23 -11.91 -18.37
C ALA A 125 -1.73 -10.65 -17.64
N GLY A 126 -2.25 -9.48 -17.99
CA GLY A 126 -1.97 -8.23 -17.25
C GLY A 126 -2.49 -8.30 -15.81
N VAL A 127 -3.73 -8.75 -15.61
CA VAL A 127 -4.33 -8.93 -14.28
C VAL A 127 -3.49 -9.90 -13.44
N GLY A 128 -3.15 -11.07 -13.99
CA GLY A 128 -2.32 -12.07 -13.32
C GLY A 128 -0.95 -11.53 -12.93
N PHE A 129 -0.29 -10.81 -13.85
CA PHE A 129 1.01 -10.17 -13.58
C PHE A 129 0.90 -9.12 -12.47
N GLY A 130 -0.11 -8.26 -12.51
CA GLY A 130 -0.36 -7.23 -11.49
C GLY A 130 -0.64 -7.84 -10.11
N LEU A 131 -1.43 -8.91 -10.05
CA LEU A 131 -1.73 -9.63 -8.80
C LEU A 131 -0.48 -10.29 -8.21
N PHE A 132 0.28 -11.02 -9.03
CA PHE A 132 1.54 -11.64 -8.63
C PHE A 132 2.51 -10.59 -8.08
N PHE A 133 2.68 -9.48 -8.80
CA PHE A 133 3.58 -8.42 -8.40
C PHE A 133 3.12 -7.72 -7.11
N ALA A 134 1.81 -7.51 -6.93
CA ALA A 134 1.27 -6.94 -5.70
C ALA A 134 1.56 -7.82 -4.48
N ILE A 135 1.33 -9.13 -4.58
CA ILE A 135 1.60 -10.08 -3.50
C ILE A 135 3.10 -10.11 -3.18
N LEU A 136 3.94 -10.19 -4.21
CA LEU A 136 5.40 -10.24 -4.04
C LEU A 136 5.93 -8.95 -3.41
N TRP A 137 5.55 -7.80 -3.94
CA TRP A 137 5.99 -6.50 -3.45
C TRP A 137 5.49 -6.24 -2.02
N TYR A 138 4.22 -6.53 -1.75
CA TYR A 138 3.65 -6.41 -0.41
C TYR A 138 4.38 -7.31 0.59
N SER A 139 4.68 -8.56 0.23
CA SER A 139 5.38 -9.51 1.10
C SER A 139 6.79 -9.04 1.49
N VAL A 140 7.53 -8.45 0.54
CA VAL A 140 8.88 -7.91 0.79
C VAL A 140 8.82 -6.77 1.80
N TRP A 141 7.90 -5.82 1.59
CA TRP A 141 7.78 -4.66 2.46
C TRP A 141 7.16 -4.98 3.81
N TYR A 142 6.19 -5.90 3.87
CA TYR A 142 5.59 -6.34 5.12
C TYR A 142 6.63 -6.92 6.07
N LYS A 143 7.49 -7.82 5.57
CA LYS A 143 8.62 -8.37 6.35
C LYS A 143 9.61 -7.30 6.78
N PHE A 144 9.97 -6.39 5.86
CA PHE A 144 10.89 -5.29 6.16
C PHE A 144 10.34 -4.34 7.23
N ILE A 145 9.06 -3.96 7.13
CA ILE A 145 8.36 -3.11 8.10
C ILE A 145 8.31 -3.81 9.45
N SER A 146 7.90 -5.08 9.50
CA SER A 146 7.82 -5.86 10.74
C SER A 146 9.17 -5.91 11.49
N LEU A 147 10.26 -6.18 10.77
CA LEU A 147 11.61 -6.21 11.35
C LEU A 147 12.06 -4.84 11.88
N ASN A 148 11.76 -3.75 11.16
CA ASN A 148 12.14 -2.40 11.59
C ASN A 148 11.33 -1.95 12.80
N THR A 149 10.03 -2.27 12.85
CA THR A 149 9.18 -2.00 14.01
C THR A 149 9.71 -2.70 15.25
N LEU A 150 10.10 -3.97 15.14
CA LEU A 150 10.72 -4.73 16.24
C LEU A 150 12.02 -4.07 16.71
N LYS A 151 12.94 -3.73 15.78
CA LYS A 151 14.22 -3.07 16.10
C LYS A 151 14.02 -1.72 16.80
N ASN A 152 13.06 -0.92 16.34
CA ASN A 152 12.78 0.39 16.91
C ASN A 152 12.12 0.28 18.29
N GLY A 153 11.21 -0.68 18.47
CA GLY A 153 10.63 -0.99 19.78
C GLY A 153 11.70 -1.38 20.79
N LEU A 154 12.66 -2.23 20.40
CA LEU A 154 13.77 -2.63 21.26
C LEU A 154 14.66 -1.44 21.66
N LYS A 155 14.97 -0.55 20.71
CA LYS A 155 15.73 0.68 20.99
C LYS A 155 15.01 1.61 21.96
N SER A 156 13.70 1.78 21.81
CA SER A 156 12.88 2.60 22.71
C SER A 156 12.88 2.03 24.13
N LEU A 157 12.70 0.72 24.28
CA LEU A 157 12.77 0.04 25.58
C LEU A 157 14.14 0.20 26.24
N PHE A 158 15.22 0.06 25.46
CA PHE A 158 16.58 0.31 25.95
C PHE A 158 16.76 1.76 26.42
N HIS A 159 16.27 2.74 25.67
CA HIS A 159 16.35 4.15 26.05
C HIS A 159 15.54 4.45 27.33
N ILE A 160 14.34 3.88 27.48
CA ILE A 160 13.53 4.01 28.70
C ILE A 160 14.24 3.36 29.90
N PHE A 161 14.85 2.20 29.70
CA PHE A 161 15.62 1.51 30.73
C PHE A 161 16.83 2.34 31.21
N VAL A 162 17.61 2.90 30.29
CA VAL A 162 18.75 3.78 30.62
C VAL A 162 18.29 5.02 31.39
N LEU A 163 17.22 5.68 30.94
CA LEU A 163 16.65 6.84 31.66
C LEU A 163 16.22 6.46 33.08
N ARG A 164 15.60 5.30 33.28
CA ARG A 164 15.23 4.81 34.62
C ARG A 164 16.44 4.55 35.52
N LEU A 165 17.52 3.99 34.98
CA LEU A 165 18.76 3.78 35.74
C LEU A 165 19.40 5.11 36.15
N MET A 166 19.51 6.06 35.22
CA MET A 166 20.06 7.38 35.50
C MET A 166 19.25 8.12 36.57
N ASN A 167 17.92 8.07 36.49
CA ASN A 167 17.05 8.72 37.48
C ASN A 167 17.21 8.09 38.88
N LYS A 168 17.37 6.77 38.96
CA LYS A 168 17.62 6.07 40.23
C LYS A 168 18.98 6.45 40.84
N THR A 169 20.02 6.57 40.02
CA THR A 169 21.35 7.03 40.49
C THR A 169 21.36 8.48 40.95
N TRP A 170 20.62 9.37 40.27
CA TRP A 170 20.51 10.77 40.65
C TRP A 170 19.73 10.94 41.97
N TYR A 171 18.62 10.22 42.14
CA TYR A 171 17.84 10.21 43.38
C TYR A 171 18.67 9.77 44.58
N LEU A 172 19.46 8.69 44.44
CA LEU A 172 20.35 8.21 45.51
C LEU A 172 21.47 9.21 45.84
N ARG A 173 22.02 9.92 44.85
CA ARG A 173 23.00 10.99 45.07
C ARG A 173 22.41 12.18 45.83
N SER A 174 21.19 12.59 45.48
CA SER A 174 20.48 13.71 46.11
C SER A 174 20.19 13.45 47.60
N ILE A 175 19.77 12.24 47.95
CA ILE A 175 19.59 11.85 49.37
C ILE A 175 20.92 11.91 50.12
N HIS A 176 22.00 11.41 49.53
CA HIS A 176 23.31 11.38 50.18
C HIS A 176 23.90 12.78 50.42
N SER A 177 23.56 13.78 49.61
CA SER A 177 23.97 15.18 49.82
C SER A 177 23.19 15.91 50.93
N HIS A 178 22.01 15.43 51.32
CA HIS A 178 21.21 16.04 52.39
C HIS A 178 21.43 15.42 53.78
N ILE A 179 22.15 14.31 53.86
CA ILE A 179 22.45 13.59 55.12
C ILE A 179 23.85 13.96 55.68
N LYS A 180 24.62 14.81 54.98
CA LYS A 180 25.88 15.39 55.46
C LYS A 180 25.68 16.85 55.83
#